data_AF-A0A501XYJ4-F1
#
_entry.id   AF-A0A501XYJ4-F1
#
_cell.length_a   1.000
_cell.length_b   1.000
_cell.length_c   1.000
_cell.angle_alpha   90.00
_cell.angle_beta   90.00
_cell.angle_gamma   90.00
#
_symmetry.space_group_name_H-M   'P 1'
#
loop_
_entity.id
_entity.type
_entity.pdbx_description
1 polymer ?
#
loop_
_entity_poly.entity_id
_entity_poly.type
_entity_poly.pdbx_seq_one_letter_code
_entity_poly.pdbx_strand_id
1 'polypeptide(L)'
;MKTTLFSKIFVGVTFVISTIAISMTASAATLKGTDTLNVVSINGQATKSFKPVQLPEGKVLIEVKYQDVFSYRADDSGTWVKSEPLFFTLDVAPQSNYQISTPTLTSEADAKRFINNPRIQLSVDGATSLPLVLQNHSQLMAEILRNQVAR
;
A
#
# COMPACT_ATOMS: atom_id res chain seq x y z
N MET A 1 -37.49 57.63 45.34
CA MET A 1 -38.03 56.47 44.61
C MET A 1 -39.07 56.94 43.61
N LYS A 2 -38.77 56.84 42.31
CA LYS A 2 -39.71 56.83 41.18
C LYS A 2 -38.90 56.35 39.97
N THR A 3 -39.22 55.15 39.51
CA THR A 3 -38.62 54.44 38.38
C THR A 3 -39.45 54.67 37.13
N THR A 4 -38.81 54.90 35.99
CA THR A 4 -39.41 54.54 34.69
C THR A 4 -38.30 54.21 33.68
N LEU A 5 -38.40 53.00 33.13
CA LEU A 5 -37.40 52.34 32.30
C LEU A 5 -37.43 52.82 30.84
N PHE A 6 -36.25 52.91 30.24
CA PHE A 6 -36.05 53.08 28.81
C PHE A 6 -36.27 51.77 28.03
N SER A 7 -36.96 51.89 26.91
CA SER A 7 -37.12 50.87 25.88
C SER A 7 -35.81 50.58 25.16
N LYS A 8 -35.54 49.31 24.84
CA LYS A 8 -34.72 48.92 23.67
C LYS A 8 -35.20 47.59 23.12
N ILE A 9 -35.79 47.68 21.93
CA ILE A 9 -36.14 46.57 21.05
C ILE A 9 -34.82 45.95 20.57
N PHE A 10 -34.54 44.71 20.96
CA PHE A 10 -33.43 43.94 20.41
C PHE A 10 -33.96 43.14 19.21
N VAL A 11 -33.59 43.59 18.00
CA VAL A 11 -33.76 42.84 16.76
C VAL A 11 -32.71 41.72 16.74
N GLY A 12 -33.15 40.49 16.96
CA GLY A 12 -32.31 39.30 16.83
C GLY A 12 -32.06 38.96 15.38
N VAL A 13 -30.88 39.33 14.87
CA VAL A 13 -30.39 38.85 13.56
C VAL A 13 -29.84 37.43 13.78
N THR A 14 -30.57 36.43 13.30
CA THR A 14 -30.12 35.03 13.32
C THR A 14 -29.34 34.77 12.03
N PHE A 15 -28.02 34.66 12.13
CA PHE A 15 -27.14 34.33 11.00
C PHE A 15 -27.05 32.81 10.86
N VAL A 16 -27.77 32.23 9.90
CA VAL A 16 -27.69 30.80 9.59
C VAL A 16 -26.44 30.55 8.75
N ILE A 17 -25.37 30.09 9.39
CA ILE A 17 -24.15 29.64 8.69
C ILE A 17 -24.43 28.24 8.13
N SER A 18 -24.86 28.15 6.86
CA SER A 18 -24.85 26.89 6.13
C SER A 18 -23.41 26.49 5.84
N THR A 19 -22.86 25.59 6.66
CA THR A 19 -21.60 24.90 6.35
C THR A 19 -21.82 23.97 5.16
N ILE A 20 -21.40 24.41 3.97
CA ILE A 20 -21.29 23.54 2.80
C ILE A 20 -20.18 22.53 3.12
N ALA A 21 -20.57 21.31 3.47
CA ALA A 21 -19.64 20.18 3.55
C ALA A 21 -19.19 19.86 2.13
N ILE A 22 -18.02 20.35 1.75
CA ILE A 22 -17.38 19.97 0.48
C ILE A 22 -16.88 18.54 0.68
N SER A 23 -17.65 17.57 0.20
CA SER A 23 -17.23 16.17 0.17
C SER A 23 -16.03 16.05 -0.77
N MET A 24 -14.82 16.14 -0.24
CA MET A 24 -13.61 15.84 -1.00
C MET A 24 -13.65 14.36 -1.35
N THR A 25 -13.87 14.06 -2.63
CA THR A 25 -13.66 12.72 -3.18
C THR A 25 -12.16 12.46 -3.19
N ALA A 26 -11.62 11.98 -2.07
CA ALA A 26 -10.22 11.56 -2.00
C ALA A 26 -10.01 10.43 -3.02
N SER A 27 -9.19 10.68 -4.05
CA SER A 27 -8.80 9.62 -4.98
C SER A 27 -7.88 8.65 -4.23
N ALA A 28 -8.24 7.38 -4.18
CA ALA A 28 -7.41 6.35 -3.57
C ALA A 28 -6.06 6.25 -4.29
N ALA A 29 -4.99 6.07 -3.51
CA ALA A 29 -3.71 5.67 -4.08
C ALA A 29 -3.80 4.24 -4.61
N THR A 30 -2.92 3.87 -5.55
CA THR A 30 -2.93 2.54 -6.16
C THR A 30 -1.57 1.88 -6.14
N LEU A 31 -1.54 0.55 -6.06
CA LEU A 31 -0.33 -0.26 -6.20
C LEU A 31 -0.50 -1.27 -7.33
N LYS A 32 0.42 -1.21 -8.29
CA LYS A 32 0.53 -2.18 -9.37
C LYS A 32 1.66 -3.17 -9.08
N GLY A 33 1.32 -4.45 -8.96
CA GLY A 33 2.27 -5.56 -8.92
C GLY A 33 2.82 -5.92 -10.31
N THR A 34 3.49 -7.06 -10.40
CA THR A 34 3.95 -7.65 -11.67
C THR A 34 3.18 -8.95 -11.93
N ASP A 35 3.37 -9.53 -13.13
CA ASP A 35 2.74 -10.80 -13.47
C ASP A 35 3.22 -11.96 -12.57
N THR A 36 4.44 -11.83 -12.04
CA THR A 36 5.09 -12.86 -11.21
C THR A 36 5.09 -12.52 -9.73
N LEU A 37 4.85 -11.27 -9.34
CA LEU A 37 4.78 -10.82 -7.95
C LEU A 37 3.44 -10.17 -7.66
N ASN A 38 2.55 -10.93 -7.04
CA ASN A 38 1.18 -10.57 -6.79
C ASN A 38 1.01 -9.96 -5.40
N VAL A 39 0.22 -8.89 -5.31
CA VAL A 39 -0.28 -8.36 -4.02
C VAL A 39 -1.40 -9.28 -3.54
N VAL A 40 -1.24 -9.84 -2.34
CA VAL A 40 -2.16 -10.84 -1.77
C VAL A 40 -2.98 -10.26 -0.63
N SER A 41 -2.38 -9.40 0.19
CA SER A 41 -3.08 -8.72 1.27
C SER A 41 -2.54 -7.32 1.53
N ILE A 42 -3.41 -6.43 2.02
CA ILE A 42 -3.07 -5.10 2.53
C ILE A 42 -3.61 -5.02 3.96
N ASN A 43 -2.74 -4.73 4.92
CA ASN A 43 -3.07 -4.72 6.35
C ASN A 43 -3.77 -6.02 6.81
N GLY A 44 -3.36 -7.16 6.25
CA GLY A 44 -3.94 -8.47 6.56
C GLY A 44 -5.30 -8.75 5.91
N GLN A 45 -5.84 -7.82 5.11
CA GLN A 45 -7.07 -8.02 4.35
C GLN A 45 -6.74 -8.47 2.93
N ALA A 46 -7.29 -9.61 2.50
CA ALA A 46 -7.03 -10.17 1.19
C ALA A 46 -7.46 -9.21 0.07
N THR A 47 -6.62 -9.09 -0.95
CA THR A 47 -6.87 -8.23 -2.12
C THR A 47 -7.42 -9.07 -3.28
N LYS A 48 -8.28 -8.47 -4.11
CA LYS A 48 -8.73 -9.13 -5.34
C LYS A 48 -7.59 -9.16 -6.36
N SER A 49 -7.46 -10.27 -7.08
CA SER A 49 -6.33 -10.56 -7.97
C SER A 49 -6.21 -9.71 -9.25
N PHE A 50 -7.00 -8.63 -9.44
CA PHE A 50 -7.04 -7.91 -10.73
C PHE A 50 -6.87 -6.39 -10.61
N LYS A 51 -5.81 -5.88 -11.28
CA LYS A 51 -5.44 -4.48 -11.63
C LYS A 51 -5.38 -3.49 -10.44
N PRO A 52 -4.67 -2.34 -10.57
CA PRO A 52 -3.96 -1.71 -9.45
C PRO A 52 -4.78 -1.70 -8.16
N VAL A 53 -4.21 -2.29 -7.11
CA VAL A 53 -4.92 -2.46 -5.85
C VAL A 53 -4.99 -1.10 -5.15
N GLN A 54 -6.16 -0.73 -4.66
CA GLN A 54 -6.31 0.52 -3.91
C GLN A 54 -5.58 0.42 -2.57
N LEU A 55 -4.82 1.46 -2.24
CA LEU A 55 -4.11 1.60 -0.99
C LEU A 55 -4.81 2.65 -0.12
N PRO A 56 -5.05 2.36 1.17
CA PRO A 56 -5.43 3.40 2.12
C PRO A 56 -4.24 4.33 2.37
N GLU A 57 -4.53 5.61 2.65
CA GLU A 57 -3.52 6.61 3.01
C GLU A 57 -2.81 6.25 4.32
N GLY A 58 -1.54 6.65 4.43
CA GLY A 58 -0.71 6.44 5.61
C GLY A 58 0.06 5.12 5.60
N LYS A 59 0.50 4.67 6.78
CA LYS A 59 1.34 3.46 6.89
C LYS A 59 0.53 2.20 6.65
N VAL A 60 0.94 1.42 5.65
CA VAL A 60 0.32 0.14 5.30
C VAL A 60 1.34 -0.98 5.27
N LEU A 61 0.93 -2.18 5.68
CA LEU A 61 1.65 -3.43 5.50
C LEU A 61 1.13 -4.12 4.24
N ILE A 62 2.01 -4.45 3.31
CA ILE A 62 1.65 -5.13 2.07
C ILE A 62 2.27 -6.52 2.08
N GLU A 63 1.43 -7.51 1.79
CA GLU A 63 1.84 -8.89 1.57
C GLU A 63 1.84 -9.20 0.08
N VAL A 64 2.94 -9.76 -0.40
CA VAL A 64 3.11 -10.21 -1.77
C VAL A 64 3.56 -11.67 -1.83
N LYS A 65 3.26 -12.33 -2.93
CA LYS A 65 3.76 -13.68 -3.23
C LYS A 65 4.33 -13.74 -4.63
N TYR A 66 5.54 -14.29 -4.73
CA TYR A 66 6.16 -14.59 -6.01
C TYR A 66 5.70 -15.96 -6.50
N GLN A 67 5.35 -16.04 -7.78
CA GLN A 67 5.05 -17.27 -8.48
C GLN A 67 5.40 -17.13 -9.96
N ASP A 68 6.15 -18.10 -10.48
CA ASP A 68 6.53 -18.17 -11.90
C ASP A 68 6.74 -19.62 -12.33
N VAL A 69 6.73 -19.86 -13.65
CA VAL A 69 6.95 -21.18 -14.26
C VAL A 69 8.15 -21.13 -15.21
N PHE A 70 9.12 -22.00 -14.97
CA PHE A 70 10.32 -22.12 -15.79
C PHE A 70 10.28 -23.42 -16.57
N SER A 71 10.37 -23.35 -17.90
CA SER A 71 10.46 -24.52 -18.78
C SER A 71 11.77 -24.50 -19.55
N TYR A 72 12.43 -25.65 -19.65
CA TYR A 72 13.72 -25.77 -20.36
C TYR A 72 13.54 -26.19 -21.83
N ARG A 73 12.42 -26.83 -22.17
CA ARG A 73 12.08 -27.31 -23.50
C ARG A 73 10.59 -27.11 -23.76
N ALA A 74 10.19 -27.04 -25.03
CA ALA A 74 8.80 -26.81 -25.42
C ALA A 74 7.85 -27.97 -25.07
N ASP A 75 8.39 -29.17 -24.82
CA ASP A 75 7.66 -30.37 -24.41
C ASP A 75 7.65 -30.59 -22.88
N ASP A 76 8.35 -29.74 -22.13
CA ASP A 76 8.39 -29.79 -20.67
C ASP A 76 7.18 -29.02 -20.09
N SER A 77 6.46 -29.64 -19.16
CA SER A 77 5.36 -29.00 -18.42
C SER A 77 5.82 -27.81 -17.55
N GLY A 78 7.14 -27.65 -17.38
CA GLY A 78 7.77 -26.58 -16.62
C GLY A 78 7.72 -26.84 -15.11
N THR A 79 8.58 -26.13 -14.39
CA THR A 79 8.69 -26.18 -12.93
C THR A 79 8.10 -24.90 -12.33
N TRP A 80 7.08 -25.06 -11.50
CA TRP A 80 6.52 -23.95 -10.71
C TRP A 80 7.45 -23.60 -9.56
N VAL A 81 7.82 -22.33 -9.48
CA VAL A 81 8.56 -21.76 -8.36
C VAL A 81 7.67 -20.77 -7.64
N LYS A 82 7.52 -20.92 -6.32
CA LYS A 82 6.65 -20.09 -5.49
C LYS A 82 7.39 -19.67 -4.23
N SER A 83 7.14 -18.45 -3.75
CA SER A 83 7.62 -18.00 -2.45
C SER A 83 6.60 -18.29 -1.34
N GLU A 84 7.12 -18.38 -0.11
CA GLU A 84 6.34 -18.03 1.08
C GLU A 84 5.92 -16.55 1.03
N PRO A 85 4.95 -16.10 1.87
CA PRO A 85 4.59 -14.69 1.96
C PRO A 85 5.79 -13.78 2.23
N LEU A 86 5.85 -12.69 1.48
CA LEU A 86 6.83 -11.63 1.61
C LEU A 86 6.13 -10.31 1.93
N PHE A 87 6.78 -9.45 2.70
CA PHE A 87 6.17 -8.28 3.31
C PHE A 87 7.00 -7.02 3.08
N PHE A 88 6.34 -5.88 2.98
CA PHE A 88 6.98 -4.58 3.09
C PHE A 88 5.97 -3.55 3.62
N THR A 89 6.48 -2.50 4.25
CA THR A 89 5.66 -1.36 4.68
C THR A 89 5.81 -0.20 3.71
N LEU A 90 4.72 0.53 3.48
CA LEU A 90 4.69 1.72 2.66
C LEU A 90 4.04 2.87 3.43
N ASP A 91 4.58 4.08 3.30
CA ASP A 91 3.91 5.31 3.73
C ASP A 91 3.20 5.89 2.50
N VAL A 92 1.88 5.71 2.46
CA VAL A 92 1.06 5.95 1.27
C VAL A 92 0.61 7.40 1.24
N ALA A 93 1.05 8.14 0.22
CA ALA A 93 0.55 9.47 -0.08
C ALA A 93 -0.81 9.38 -0.81
N PRO A 94 -1.73 10.33 -0.57
CA PRO A 94 -3.02 10.35 -1.26
C PRO A 94 -2.83 10.55 -2.77
N GLN A 95 -3.70 9.92 -3.57
CA GLN A 95 -3.74 10.03 -5.03
C GLN A 95 -2.45 9.60 -5.78
N SER A 96 -1.53 8.88 -5.14
CA SER A 96 -0.30 8.38 -5.78
C SER A 96 -0.45 7.02 -6.45
N ASN A 97 0.35 6.78 -7.49
CA ASN A 97 0.40 5.51 -8.23
C ASN A 97 1.75 4.84 -8.01
N TYR A 98 1.75 3.77 -7.23
CA TYR A 98 2.91 2.96 -6.92
C TYR A 98 3.02 1.81 -7.92
N GLN A 99 4.24 1.52 -8.37
CA GLN A 99 4.50 0.41 -9.27
C GLN A 99 5.71 -0.39 -8.82
N ILE A 100 5.52 -1.70 -8.69
CA ILE A 100 6.58 -2.66 -8.42
C ILE A 100 7.22 -3.09 -9.74
N SER A 101 8.54 -3.19 -9.75
CA SER A 101 9.29 -3.93 -10.74
C SER A 101 10.11 -5.04 -10.09
N THR A 102 10.06 -6.22 -10.68
CA THR A 102 10.89 -7.37 -10.32
C THR A 102 12.11 -7.41 -11.24
N PRO A 103 13.28 -7.86 -10.75
CA PRO A 103 14.42 -8.12 -11.61
C PRO A 103 14.06 -9.17 -12.68
N THR A 104 14.78 -9.17 -13.80
CA THR A 104 14.63 -10.22 -14.81
C THR A 104 15.15 -11.55 -14.25
N LEU A 105 14.29 -12.56 -14.18
CA LEU A 105 14.60 -13.91 -13.70
C LEU A 105 14.40 -14.86 -14.88
N THR A 106 15.47 -15.45 -15.41
CA THR A 106 15.40 -16.27 -16.64
C THR A 106 15.52 -17.76 -16.36
N SER A 107 15.77 -18.14 -15.12
CA SER A 107 15.90 -19.54 -14.70
C SER A 107 15.33 -19.80 -13.31
N GLU A 108 15.02 -21.07 -13.04
CA GLU A 108 14.63 -21.55 -11.71
C GLU A 108 15.66 -21.15 -10.62
N ALA A 109 16.95 -21.19 -10.96
CA ALA A 109 18.02 -20.80 -10.07
C ALA A 109 17.99 -19.30 -9.73
N ASP A 110 17.65 -18.44 -10.69
CA ASP A 110 17.50 -17.00 -10.45
C ASP A 110 16.30 -16.74 -9.52
N ALA A 111 15.18 -17.41 -9.77
CA ALA A 111 13.99 -17.31 -8.94
C ALA A 111 14.25 -17.77 -7.49
N LYS A 112 14.94 -18.89 -7.31
CA LYS A 112 15.37 -19.34 -5.97
C LYS A 112 16.28 -18.34 -5.28
N ARG A 113 17.23 -17.72 -6.01
CA ARG A 113 18.09 -16.66 -5.44
C ARG A 113 17.29 -15.41 -5.07
N PHE A 114 16.33 -15.01 -5.90
CA PHE A 114 15.42 -13.92 -5.59
C PHE A 114 14.63 -14.21 -4.31
N ILE A 115 14.00 -15.39 -4.19
CA ILE A 115 13.22 -15.77 -3.00
C ILE A 115 14.06 -15.72 -1.71
N ASN A 116 15.33 -16.14 -1.79
CA ASN A 116 16.23 -16.14 -0.64
C ASN A 116 16.68 -14.72 -0.23
N ASN A 117 16.63 -13.75 -1.13
CA ASN A 117 17.03 -12.37 -0.87
C ASN A 117 16.19 -11.38 -1.70
N PRO A 118 14.89 -11.26 -1.38
CA PRO A 118 13.93 -10.68 -2.29
C PRO A 118 14.05 -9.16 -2.32
N ARG A 119 14.57 -8.64 -3.44
CA ARG A 119 14.69 -7.21 -3.70
C ARG A 119 13.95 -6.84 -4.97
N ILE A 120 13.11 -5.83 -4.86
CA ILE A 120 12.34 -5.25 -5.96
C ILE A 120 12.75 -3.79 -6.14
N GLN A 121 12.20 -3.13 -7.16
CA GLN A 121 12.19 -1.68 -7.22
C GLN A 121 10.76 -1.16 -7.13
N LEU A 122 10.61 0.02 -6.53
CA LEU A 122 9.33 0.71 -6.37
C LEU A 122 9.46 2.10 -7.01
N SER A 123 8.58 2.41 -7.95
CA SER A 123 8.40 3.78 -8.45
C SER A 123 7.08 4.36 -7.96
N VAL A 124 7.03 5.69 -7.87
CA VAL A 124 5.84 6.47 -7.51
C VAL A 124 5.60 7.48 -8.61
N ASP A 125 4.42 7.48 -9.21
CA ASP A 125 3.99 8.44 -10.23
C ASP A 125 4.97 8.56 -11.41
N GLY A 126 5.59 7.44 -11.81
CA GLY A 126 6.55 7.36 -12.91
C GLY A 126 7.96 7.89 -12.58
N ALA A 127 8.22 8.28 -11.33
CA ALA A 127 9.54 8.70 -10.88
C ALA A 127 10.56 7.54 -10.92
N THR A 128 11.84 7.89 -10.72
CA THR A 128 12.94 6.93 -10.62
C THR A 128 12.62 5.84 -9.59
N SER A 129 12.80 4.59 -10.01
CA SER A 129 12.55 3.44 -9.14
C SER A 129 13.61 3.33 -8.05
N LEU A 130 13.18 3.13 -6.81
CA LEU A 130 14.04 2.95 -5.65
C LEU A 130 14.08 1.47 -5.24
N PRO A 131 15.25 0.95 -4.81
CA PRO A 131 15.35 -0.42 -4.34
C PRO A 131 14.56 -0.61 -3.04
N LEU A 132 13.80 -1.69 -2.96
CA LEU A 132 13.02 -2.07 -1.79
C LEU A 132 13.25 -3.55 -1.46
N VAL A 133 13.63 -3.83 -0.22
CA VAL A 133 13.82 -5.19 0.29
C VAL A 133 12.48 -5.70 0.79
N LEU A 134 12.11 -6.90 0.37
CA LEU A 134 10.97 -7.61 0.92
C LEU A 134 11.42 -8.46 2.11
N GLN A 135 10.56 -8.56 3.11
CA GLN A 135 10.82 -9.27 4.35
C GLN A 135 10.08 -10.60 4.33
N ASN A 136 10.72 -11.68 4.78
CA ASN A 136 9.97 -12.86 5.15
C ASN A 136 9.30 -12.66 6.52
N HIS A 137 8.49 -13.63 6.94
CA HIS A 137 7.76 -13.56 8.21
C HIS A 137 8.66 -13.31 9.44
N SER A 138 9.81 -14.00 9.55
CA SER A 138 10.69 -13.85 10.70
C SER A 138 11.37 -12.48 10.74
N GLN A 139 11.73 -11.92 9.59
CA GLN A 139 12.27 -10.55 9.46
C GLN A 139 11.22 -9.50 9.85
N LEU A 140 9.97 -9.66 9.40
CA LEU A 140 8.87 -8.78 9.80
C LEU A 140 8.66 -8.82 11.32
N MET A 141 8.61 -10.01 11.92
CA MET A 141 8.44 -10.15 13.37
C MET A 141 9.60 -9.53 14.15
N ALA A 142 10.84 -9.73 13.68
CA ALA A 142 12.02 -9.11 14.29
C ALA A 142 11.94 -7.58 14.24
N GLU A 143 11.46 -6.99 13.14
CA GLU A 143 11.24 -5.56 13.04
C GLU A 143 10.13 -5.08 13.99
N ILE A 144 8.99 -5.75 14.04
CA ILE A 144 7.87 -5.38 14.93
C ILE A 144 8.33 -5.38 16.39
N LEU A 145 9.01 -6.45 16.83
CA LEU A 145 9.54 -6.56 18.19
C LEU A 145 10.54 -5.44 18.49
N ARG A 146 11.48 -5.17 17.58
CA ARG A 146 12.46 -4.09 17.73
C ARG A 146 11.79 -2.72 17.86
N ASN A 147 10.77 -2.46 17.03
CA ASN A 147 10.06 -1.19 17.01
C ASN A 147 9.11 -1.00 18.22
N GLN A 148 8.70 -2.09 18.88
CA GLN A 148 7.96 -2.04 20.14
C GLN A 148 8.85 -1.68 21.34
N VAL A 149 10.11 -2.13 21.36
CA VAL A 149 11.05 -1.82 22.45
C VAL A 149 11.63 -0.40 22.34
N ALA A 150 11.62 0.20 21.14
CA ALA A 150 12.15 1.54 20.90
C ALA A 150 11.18 2.70 21.22
N ARG A 151 9.99 2.40 21.77
CA ARG A 151 9.00 3.38 22.25
C ARG A 151 8.95 3.39 23.77
#